data_AF-A0A1D8DX28-F1
#
_entry.id   AF-A0A1D8DX28-F1
#
_cell.length_a   1.000
_cell.length_b   1.000
_cell.length_c   1.000
_cell.angle_alpha   90.00
_cell.angle_beta   90.00
_cell.angle_gamma   90.00
#
_symmetry.space_group_name_H-M   'P 1'
#
loop_
_entity.id
_entity.type
_entity.pdbx_description
1 polymer ?
#
loop_
_entity_poly.entity_id
_entity_poly.type
_entity_poly.pdbx_seq_one_letter_code
_entity_poly.pdbx_strand_id
1 'polypeptide(L)'
;MKKGVQAAIFCPCGNEKILALGLCATCYTLKRQDAEYFGGLREQVLARDGYACRGCGDPDPGVHHREPGNSVLPLMIALCAGCHAKAHRTKVILTQFPPLLLVLWREQHPEGHEQTYIDFNVRKPSAQRVPLNFEPAPEGLS
;
A
#
# COMPACT_ATOMS: atom_id res chain seq x y z
N MET A 1 45.89 -10.31 -13.61
CA MET A 1 45.35 -11.64 -13.28
C MET A 1 43.88 -11.47 -12.91
N LYS A 2 42.95 -11.94 -13.76
CA LYS A 2 41.52 -11.93 -13.45
C LYS A 2 41.31 -13.01 -12.38
N LYS A 3 40.91 -12.64 -11.16
CA LYS A 3 40.53 -13.60 -10.12
C LYS A 3 39.39 -14.45 -10.68
N GLY A 4 39.65 -15.73 -10.91
CA GLY A 4 38.61 -16.68 -11.26
C GLY A 4 37.61 -16.70 -10.10
N VAL A 5 36.41 -16.20 -10.36
CA VAL A 5 35.32 -16.28 -9.38
C VAL A 5 34.96 -17.76 -9.29
N GLN A 6 35.29 -18.41 -8.17
CA GLN A 6 34.75 -19.74 -7.88
C GLN A 6 33.23 -19.63 -7.96
N ALA A 7 32.61 -20.38 -8.88
CA ALA A 7 31.17 -20.50 -8.92
C ALA A 7 30.72 -21.13 -7.60
N ALA A 8 29.79 -20.48 -6.90
CA ALA A 8 29.19 -21.06 -5.71
C ALA A 8 28.54 -22.40 -6.10
N ILE A 9 28.93 -23.47 -5.40
CA ILE A 9 28.43 -24.83 -5.64
C ILE A 9 26.94 -24.93 -5.27
N PHE A 10 26.49 -24.07 -4.36
CA PHE A 10 25.11 -23.99 -3.89
C PHE A 10 24.56 -22.57 -4.03
N CYS A 11 23.25 -22.49 -4.26
CA CYS A 11 22.50 -21.25 -4.20
C CYS A 11 22.55 -20.74 -2.74
N PRO A 12 22.48 -19.42 -2.48
CA PRO A 12 22.39 -18.89 -1.11
C PRO A 12 21.24 -19.47 -0.27
N CYS A 13 20.19 -19.99 -0.91
CA CYS A 13 19.10 -20.69 -0.22
C CYS A 13 19.42 -22.17 0.14
N GLY A 14 20.62 -22.65 -0.16
CA GLY A 14 21.07 -24.03 0.07
C GLY A 14 20.79 -25.01 -1.07
N ASN A 15 20.07 -24.61 -2.13
CA ASN A 15 19.77 -25.51 -3.25
C ASN A 15 21.01 -25.72 -4.15
N GLU A 16 21.37 -26.98 -4.38
CA GLU A 16 22.51 -27.41 -5.21
C GLU A 16 22.27 -27.24 -6.73
N LYS A 17 21.01 -27.20 -7.17
CA LYS A 17 20.65 -27.10 -8.59
C LYS A 17 20.68 -25.64 -9.04
N ILE A 18 21.87 -25.18 -9.43
CA ILE A 18 22.08 -23.84 -9.98
C ILE A 18 21.52 -23.74 -11.41
N LEU A 19 20.73 -22.70 -11.66
CA LEU A 19 20.27 -22.32 -12.98
C LEU A 19 21.21 -21.30 -13.63
N ALA A 20 21.39 -20.14 -13.00
CA ALA A 20 22.21 -19.03 -13.51
C ALA A 20 22.62 -18.06 -12.39
N LEU A 21 23.72 -17.33 -12.58
CA LEU A 21 24.23 -16.32 -11.63
C LEU A 21 24.47 -16.85 -10.19
N GLY A 22 24.74 -18.15 -10.05
CA GLY A 22 24.87 -18.79 -8.73
C GLY A 22 23.54 -18.95 -7.99
N LEU A 23 22.40 -18.90 -8.69
CA LEU A 23 21.06 -19.04 -8.10
C LEU A 23 20.35 -20.27 -8.67
N CYS A 24 19.57 -20.95 -7.83
CA CYS A 24 18.62 -21.96 -8.28
C CYS A 24 17.45 -21.33 -9.06
N ALA A 25 16.65 -22.13 -9.77
CA ALA A 25 15.55 -21.63 -10.59
C ALA A 25 14.58 -20.70 -9.83
N THR A 26 14.25 -21.05 -8.58
CA THR A 26 13.36 -20.25 -7.72
C THR A 26 14.00 -18.91 -7.36
N CYS A 27 15.21 -18.90 -6.78
CA CYS A 27 15.88 -17.66 -6.39
C CYS A 27 16.22 -16.78 -7.59
N TYR A 28 16.55 -17.38 -8.74
CA TYR A 28 16.75 -16.66 -10.00
C TYR A 28 15.46 -15.95 -10.43
N THR A 29 14.32 -16.65 -10.39
CA THR A 29 13.01 -16.07 -10.72
C THR A 29 12.63 -14.96 -9.77
N LEU A 30 12.78 -15.16 -8.46
CA LEU A 30 12.51 -14.13 -7.45
C LEU A 30 13.38 -12.90 -7.64
N LYS A 31 14.68 -13.07 -7.89
CA LYS A 31 15.59 -11.94 -8.15
C LYS A 31 15.23 -11.18 -9.43
N ARG A 32 14.79 -11.89 -10.46
CA ARG A 32 14.35 -11.27 -11.72
C ARG A 32 13.03 -10.51 -11.53
N GLN A 33 12.07 -11.07 -10.80
CA GLN A 33 10.82 -10.40 -10.43
C GLN A 33 11.07 -9.18 -9.54
N ASP A 34 12.02 -9.26 -8.62
CA ASP A 34 12.44 -8.11 -7.80
C ASP A 34 12.97 -6.97 -8.68
N ALA A 35 13.85 -7.28 -9.63
CA ALA A 35 14.34 -6.30 -10.60
C ALA A 35 13.21 -5.71 -11.46
N GLU A 36 12.31 -6.55 -11.99
CA GLU A 36 11.23 -6.16 -12.89
C GLU A 36 10.16 -5.31 -12.21
N TYR A 37 9.70 -5.71 -11.03
CA TYR A 37 8.55 -5.09 -10.38
C TYR A 37 8.93 -4.08 -9.29
N PHE A 38 10.10 -4.23 -8.66
CA PHE A 38 10.52 -3.41 -7.51
C PHE A 38 11.87 -2.72 -7.72
N GLY A 39 12.46 -2.80 -8.92
CA GLY A 39 13.76 -2.18 -9.20
C GLY A 39 14.93 -2.80 -8.41
N GLY A 40 14.76 -4.02 -7.90
CA GLY A 40 15.74 -4.68 -7.04
C GLY A 40 15.77 -4.15 -5.60
N LEU A 41 14.74 -3.41 -5.19
CA LEU A 41 14.66 -2.74 -3.89
C LEU A 41 13.77 -3.49 -2.89
N ARG A 42 13.13 -4.62 -3.27
CA ARG A 42 12.16 -5.31 -2.40
C ARG A 42 12.76 -5.62 -1.02
N GLU A 43 13.94 -6.22 -0.99
CA GLU A 43 14.59 -6.58 0.28
C GLU A 43 14.97 -5.36 1.12
N GLN A 44 15.42 -4.27 0.48
CA GLN A 44 15.75 -3.03 1.18
C GLN A 44 14.52 -2.38 1.82
N VAL A 45 13.38 -2.40 1.14
CA VAL A 45 12.10 -1.91 1.67
C VAL A 45 11.68 -2.74 2.87
N LEU A 46 11.71 -4.07 2.75
CA LEU A 46 11.33 -4.97 3.83
C LEU A 46 12.23 -4.82 5.06
N ALA A 47 13.56 -4.75 4.86
CA ALA A 47 14.51 -4.55 5.93
C ALA A 47 14.31 -3.20 6.65
N ARG A 48 14.14 -2.10 5.89
CA ARG A 48 13.83 -0.77 6.44
C ARG A 48 12.57 -0.79 7.29
N ASP A 49 11.58 -1.54 6.85
CA ASP A 49 10.26 -1.60 7.48
C ASP A 49 10.18 -2.64 8.60
N GLY A 50 11.26 -3.35 8.88
CA GLY A 50 11.39 -4.32 9.97
C GLY A 50 10.75 -5.67 9.68
N TYR A 51 10.59 -6.03 8.40
CA TYR A 51 9.91 -7.25 7.95
C TYR A 51 8.48 -7.40 8.50
N ALA A 52 7.83 -6.28 8.78
CA ALA A 52 6.48 -6.23 9.28
C ALA A 52 5.65 -5.20 8.49
N CYS A 53 4.36 -5.45 8.41
CA CYS A 53 3.41 -4.53 7.82
C CYS A 53 3.46 -3.20 8.57
N ARG A 54 3.75 -2.11 7.86
CA ARG A 54 3.78 -0.76 8.46
C ARG A 54 2.41 -0.26 8.91
N GLY A 55 1.34 -0.83 8.36
CA GLY A 55 -0.03 -0.48 8.71
C GLY A 55 -0.54 -1.13 10.00
N CYS A 56 -0.21 -2.39 10.26
CA CYS A 56 -0.78 -3.15 11.38
C CYS A 56 0.19 -4.07 12.14
N GLY A 57 1.46 -4.16 11.73
CA GLY A 57 2.48 -5.00 12.37
C GLY A 57 2.46 -6.48 11.99
N ASP A 58 1.62 -6.89 11.04
CA ASP A 58 1.57 -8.28 10.55
C ASP A 58 2.95 -8.73 10.00
N PRO A 59 3.45 -9.93 10.37
CA PRO A 59 4.79 -10.38 10.03
C PRO A 59 4.97 -10.92 8.60
N ASP A 60 3.90 -10.98 7.79
CA ASP A 60 3.96 -11.41 6.39
C ASP A 60 3.63 -10.28 5.39
N PRO A 61 4.50 -9.25 5.27
CA PRO A 61 4.28 -8.16 4.34
C PRO A 61 4.78 -8.46 2.91
N GLY A 62 4.07 -7.91 1.94
CA GLY A 62 4.59 -7.63 0.60
C GLY A 62 5.05 -6.18 0.47
N VAL A 63 5.65 -5.81 -0.68
CA VAL A 63 6.00 -4.42 -1.00
C VAL A 63 4.87 -3.80 -1.82
N HIS A 64 4.44 -2.62 -1.39
CA HIS A 64 3.42 -1.79 -2.02
C HIS A 64 4.06 -0.54 -2.62
N HIS A 65 3.70 -0.23 -3.87
CA HIS A 65 4.00 1.06 -4.50
C HIS A 65 2.94 2.09 -4.13
N ARG A 66 3.39 3.22 -3.58
CA ARG A 66 2.57 4.42 -3.35
C ARG A 66 2.25 5.14 -4.65
N GLU A 67 3.13 5.04 -5.63
CA GLU A 67 2.91 5.50 -6.99
C GLU A 67 3.15 4.34 -7.96
N PRO A 68 2.12 3.82 -8.64
CA PRO A 68 2.25 2.70 -9.56
C PRO A 68 3.33 2.95 -10.63
N GLY A 69 4.21 1.97 -10.86
CA GLY A 69 5.28 2.06 -11.86
C GLY A 69 6.52 2.84 -11.41
N ASN A 70 6.51 3.49 -10.25
CA ASN A 70 7.66 4.23 -9.74
C ASN A 70 8.40 3.45 -8.64
N SER A 71 9.34 2.60 -9.05
CA SER A 71 10.15 1.77 -8.14
C SER A 71 11.34 2.54 -7.56
N VAL A 72 11.07 3.48 -6.66
CA VAL A 72 12.09 4.18 -5.86
C VAL A 72 11.80 4.00 -4.37
N LEU A 73 12.87 3.86 -3.57
CA LEU A 73 12.77 3.46 -2.16
C LEU A 73 11.75 4.29 -1.33
N PRO A 74 11.66 5.64 -1.47
CA PRO A 74 10.69 6.45 -0.70
C PRO A 74 9.22 6.24 -1.08
N LEU A 75 8.96 5.69 -2.28
CA LEU A 75 7.61 5.42 -2.80
C LEU A 75 7.19 3.96 -2.65
N MET A 76 8.00 3.15 -1.95
CA MET A 76 7.69 1.77 -1.64
C MET A 76 7.59 1.56 -0.13
N ILE A 77 6.66 0.71 0.30
CA ILE A 77 6.41 0.42 1.72
C ILE A 77 5.92 -1.01 1.92
N ALA A 78 6.31 -1.63 3.05
CA ALA A 78 5.89 -2.97 3.41
C ALA A 78 4.45 -2.99 3.96
N LEU A 79 3.54 -3.71 3.31
CA LEU A 79 2.16 -3.93 3.74
C LEU A 79 1.77 -5.40 3.60
N CYS A 80 1.01 -5.93 4.56
CA CYS A 80 0.35 -7.22 4.39
C CYS A 80 -0.78 -7.11 3.34
N ALA A 81 -1.25 -8.26 2.85
CA ALA A 81 -2.31 -8.32 1.84
C ALA A 81 -3.59 -7.58 2.27
N GLY A 82 -3.95 -7.62 3.56
CA GLY A 82 -5.11 -6.93 4.10
C GLY A 82 -4.99 -5.40 4.07
N CYS A 83 -3.88 -4.85 4.57
CA CYS A 83 -3.62 -3.41 4.49
C CYS A 83 -3.43 -2.94 3.04
N HIS A 84 -2.77 -3.73 2.19
CA HIS A 84 -2.65 -3.46 0.76
C HIS A 84 -4.02 -3.33 0.09
N ALA A 85 -4.91 -4.29 0.34
CA ALA A 85 -6.27 -4.27 -0.20
C ALA A 85 -7.07 -3.05 0.30
N LYS A 86 -6.91 -2.67 1.58
CA LYS A 86 -7.55 -1.45 2.11
C LYS A 86 -7.04 -0.19 1.39
N ALA A 87 -5.73 -0.04 1.20
CA ALA A 87 -5.17 1.12 0.52
C ALA A 87 -5.68 1.30 -0.92
N HIS A 88 -5.93 0.19 -1.65
CA HIS A 88 -6.30 0.21 -3.07
C HIS A 88 -7.79 0.02 -3.38
N ARG A 89 -8.52 -0.76 -2.57
CA ARG A 89 -9.85 -1.28 -2.95
C ARG A 89 -10.99 -0.66 -2.18
N THR A 90 -10.75 -0.01 -1.04
CA THR A 90 -11.85 0.63 -0.30
C THR A 90 -12.19 1.95 -0.98
N LYS A 91 -13.42 2.11 -1.46
CA LYS A 91 -13.87 3.38 -2.06
C LYS A 91 -14.28 4.44 -1.02
N VAL A 92 -14.60 3.97 0.19
CA VAL A 92 -15.00 4.79 1.33
C VAL A 92 -14.37 4.17 2.58
N ILE A 93 -13.85 5.01 3.46
CA ILE A 93 -13.38 4.59 4.78
C ILE A 93 -14.57 4.59 5.73
N LEU A 94 -15.01 3.40 6.16
CA LEU A 94 -16.17 3.22 7.05
C LEU A 94 -15.77 2.85 8.49
N THR A 95 -14.48 2.66 8.75
CA THR A 95 -13.94 2.22 10.05
C THR A 95 -12.67 3.00 10.38
N GLN A 96 -12.21 2.90 11.62
CA GLN A 96 -10.95 3.53 12.00
C GLN A 96 -9.78 2.88 11.27
N PHE A 97 -9.07 3.67 10.47
CA PHE A 97 -7.82 3.27 9.84
C PHE A 97 -6.64 3.74 10.70
N PRO A 98 -5.56 2.93 10.80
CA PRO A 98 -4.29 3.43 11.29
C PRO A 98 -3.87 4.70 10.52
N PRO A 99 -3.26 5.71 11.17
CA PRO A 99 -2.94 6.99 10.52
C PRO A 99 -2.16 6.84 9.21
N LEU A 100 -1.19 5.93 9.16
CA LEU A 100 -0.42 5.65 7.95
C LEU A 100 -1.32 5.13 6.81
N LEU A 101 -2.26 4.24 7.10
CA LEU A 101 -3.13 3.66 6.08
C LEU A 101 -4.08 4.70 5.49
N LEU A 102 -4.49 5.71 6.28
CA LEU A 102 -5.24 6.87 5.77
C LEU A 102 -4.43 7.69 4.78
N VAL A 103 -3.15 7.94 5.07
CA VAL A 103 -2.24 8.66 4.16
C VAL A 103 -2.12 7.90 2.84
N LEU A 104 -1.82 6.61 2.91
CA LEU A 104 -1.69 5.76 1.71
C LEU A 104 -3.00 5.68 0.91
N TRP A 105 -4.14 5.61 1.59
CA TRP A 105 -5.43 5.58 0.92
C TRP A 105 -5.72 6.88 0.16
N ARG A 106 -5.44 8.05 0.76
CA ARG A 106 -5.61 9.37 0.10
C ARG A 106 -4.75 9.51 -1.14
N GLU A 107 -3.54 8.96 -1.12
CA GLU A 107 -2.65 8.95 -2.29
C GLU A 107 -3.25 8.16 -3.47
N GLN A 108 -3.93 7.04 -3.19
CA GLN A 108 -4.59 6.24 -4.23
C GLN A 108 -5.96 6.81 -4.63
N HIS A 109 -6.59 7.61 -3.77
CA HIS A 109 -7.96 8.11 -3.94
C HIS A 109 -8.02 9.63 -3.73
N PRO A 110 -7.46 10.44 -4.65
CA PRO A 110 -7.45 11.90 -4.51
C PRO A 110 -8.87 12.50 -4.45
N GLU A 111 -9.83 11.88 -5.14
CA GLU A 111 -11.25 12.26 -5.12
C GLU A 111 -12.07 11.39 -4.14
N GLY A 112 -11.41 10.65 -3.26
CA GLY A 112 -12.06 9.74 -2.32
C GLY A 112 -12.83 10.49 -1.23
N HIS A 113 -14.00 9.97 -0.85
CA HIS A 113 -14.78 10.51 0.26
C HIS A 113 -14.50 9.75 1.56
N GLU A 114 -14.04 10.49 2.57
CA GLU A 114 -13.88 9.99 3.94
C GLU A 114 -15.17 10.15 4.72
N GLN A 115 -15.77 9.04 5.15
CA GLN A 115 -16.86 9.09 6.11
C GLN A 115 -16.29 8.87 7.51
N THR A 116 -16.11 9.96 8.26
CA THR A 116 -15.67 9.85 9.65
C THR A 116 -16.79 9.25 10.51
N TYR A 117 -16.40 8.48 11.52
CA TYR A 117 -17.36 7.91 12.46
C TYR A 117 -18.12 9.04 13.16
N ILE A 118 -19.45 8.99 13.12
CA ILE A 118 -20.29 9.92 13.86
C ILE A 118 -20.22 9.51 15.33
N ASP A 119 -19.50 10.28 16.15
CA ASP A 119 -19.52 10.09 17.59
C ASP A 119 -20.85 10.58 18.17
N PHE A 120 -21.74 9.63 18.46
CA PHE A 120 -23.03 9.90 19.09
C PHE A 120 -22.93 10.43 20.53
N ASN A 121 -21.75 10.36 21.17
CA ASN A 121 -21.52 10.96 22.48
C ASN A 121 -21.22 12.47 22.38
N VAL A 122 -20.87 12.98 21.20
CA VAL A 122 -20.69 14.42 20.98
C VAL A 122 -22.06 15.07 20.87
N ARG A 123 -22.53 15.65 21.98
CA ARG A 123 -23.68 16.56 21.98
C ARG A 123 -23.28 17.87 21.32
N LYS A 124 -23.40 17.96 19.99
CA LYS A 124 -23.42 19.27 19.33
C LYS A 124 -24.66 20.05 19.81
N PRO A 125 -24.59 21.39 19.92
CA PRO A 125 -25.80 22.18 20.11
C PRO A 125 -26.81 21.81 19.03
N SER A 126 -28.08 21.73 19.40
CA SER A 126 -29.17 21.44 18.48
C SER A 126 -29.02 22.32 17.24
N ALA A 127 -29.09 21.72 16.05
CA ALA A 127 -29.11 22.47 14.82
C ALA A 127 -30.17 23.58 14.93
N GLN A 128 -29.80 24.81 14.58
CA GLN A 128 -30.77 25.90 14.54
C GLN A 128 -31.88 25.50 13.57
N ARG A 129 -33.13 25.65 14.01
CA ARG A 129 -34.28 25.43 13.14
C ARG A 129 -34.26 26.52 12.07
N VAL A 130 -33.84 26.16 10.88
CA VAL A 130 -33.99 27.02 9.69
C VAL A 130 -35.36 26.70 9.09
N PRO A 131 -36.21 27.70 8.82
CA PRO A 131 -37.45 27.50 8.10
C PRO A 131 -37.16 26.85 6.74
N LEU A 132 -37.85 25.75 6.42
CA LEU A 132 -37.89 25.14 5.09
C LEU A 132 -38.75 26.01 4.16
N ASN A 133 -38.43 27.30 4.04
CA ASN A 133 -39.08 28.16 3.08
C ASN A 133 -38.43 27.91 1.71
N PHE A 134 -38.79 26.79 1.09
CA PHE A 134 -38.78 26.73 -0.36
C PHE A 134 -39.94 27.63 -0.80
N GLU A 135 -39.65 28.85 -1.24
CA GLU A 135 -40.61 29.54 -2.10
C GLU A 135 -40.59 28.80 -3.44
N PRO A 136 -41.65 28.06 -3.82
CA PRO A 136 -41.73 27.59 -5.18
C PRO A 136 -41.71 28.80 -6.10
N ALA A 137 -40.93 28.74 -7.18
CA ALA A 137 -40.94 29.77 -8.21
C ALA A 137 -42.40 30.01 -8.64
N PRO A 138 -42.83 31.27 -8.79
CA PRO A 138 -44.21 31.56 -9.16
C PRO A 138 -44.55 30.85 -10.48
N GLU A 139 -45.55 29.97 -10.41
CA GLU A 139 -46.12 29.34 -11.59
C GLU A 139 -46.80 30.42 -12.44
N GLY A 140 -46.10 30.83 -13.50
CA GLY A 140 -46.69 31.33 -14.74
C GLY A 140 -47.02 32.82 -14.80
N LEU A 141 -46.47 33.47 -15.83
CA LEU A 141 -47.27 34.20 -16.79
C LEU A 141 -46.57 34.13 -18.16
N SER A 142 -47.25 33.44 -19.07
CA SER A 142 -47.25 33.51 -20.55
C SER A 142 -46.27 34.46 -21.24
#